data_AF-G1NFB7-F1
#
_entry.id   AF-G1NFB7-F1
#
_cell.length_a   1.000
_cell.length_b   1.000
_cell.length_c   1.000
_cell.angle_alpha   90.00
_cell.angle_beta   90.00
_cell.angle_gamma   90.00
#
_symmetry.space_group_name_H-M   'P 1'
#
loop_
_entity.id
_entity.type
_entity.pdbx_description
1 polymer ?
#
loop_
_entity_poly.entity_id
_entity_poly.type
_entity_poly.pdbx_seq_one_letter_code
_entity_poly.pdbx_strand_id
1 'polypeptide(L)'
;MLEKVGNWNFDIFLFDRLTNGNSLVSLTFHLFNLHGLIEHFQLDTMKLRRFLVMVQEDYHSQNPYHNAVHAADVTQAMHCYLKEPKLSESLTPWDVLLSLIAAATHDLDHPGVNQPFLIKTNHYLATLYKNTSVLENHHWRSAVGLLRESGLFAHMSLENRQLMESQIGDLILATDISQQNEYLSMFRSHLDRGDLCLEDANHRHFILQMALKCADICNPCRTWELSKQWSEKVTEEFFHQGK
;
A
#
# COMPACT_ATOMS: atom_id res chain seq x y z
N MET A 1 2.67 16.31 -14.61
CA MET A 1 3.44 15.40 -13.72
C MET A 1 3.10 13.93 -13.99
N LEU A 2 1.81 13.55 -14.04
CA LEU A 2 1.38 12.16 -14.21
C LEU A 2 1.88 11.46 -15.49
N GLU A 3 2.18 12.16 -16.58
CA GLU A 3 2.86 11.58 -17.77
C GLU A 3 4.21 10.90 -17.43
N LYS A 4 4.84 11.30 -16.32
CA LYS A 4 6.10 10.76 -15.81
C LYS A 4 5.88 9.93 -14.52
N VAL A 5 4.67 9.43 -14.27
CA VAL A 5 4.34 8.68 -13.04
C VAL A 5 5.19 7.42 -12.86
N GLY A 6 5.69 6.83 -13.94
CA GLY A 6 6.62 5.68 -13.88
C GLY A 6 8.09 6.05 -13.71
N ASN A 7 8.43 7.31 -13.40
CA ASN A 7 9.80 7.73 -13.14
C ASN A 7 10.10 7.59 -11.64
N TRP A 8 11.22 6.95 -11.28
CA TRP A 8 11.63 6.81 -9.88
C TRP A 8 11.87 8.15 -9.17
N ASN A 9 12.19 9.21 -9.92
CA ASN A 9 12.39 10.57 -9.40
C ASN A 9 11.08 11.39 -9.39
N PHE A 10 9.92 10.76 -9.35
CA PHE A 10 8.63 11.45 -9.25
C PHE A 10 8.54 12.19 -7.90
N ASP A 11 8.32 13.51 -7.96
CA ASP A 11 8.20 14.34 -6.76
C ASP A 11 6.75 14.31 -6.22
N ILE A 12 6.49 13.38 -5.30
CA ILE A 12 5.17 13.21 -4.70
C ILE A 12 4.74 14.42 -3.85
N PHE A 13 5.68 15.12 -3.21
CA PHE A 13 5.39 16.30 -2.41
C PHE A 13 4.95 17.48 -3.28
N LEU A 14 5.62 17.72 -4.40
CA LEU A 14 5.17 18.72 -5.36
C LEU A 14 3.82 18.35 -5.96
N PHE A 15 3.62 17.07 -6.28
CA PHE A 15 2.34 16.62 -6.82
C PHE A 15 1.20 16.87 -5.83
N ASP A 16 1.39 16.55 -4.56
CA ASP A 16 0.41 16.80 -3.50
C ASP A 16 0.10 18.29 -3.32
N ARG A 17 1.12 19.15 -3.33
CA ARG A 17 0.93 20.61 -3.27
C ARG A 17 0.08 21.12 -4.44
N LEU A 18 0.34 20.63 -5.66
CA LEU A 18 -0.37 21.07 -6.87
C LEU A 18 -1.81 20.55 -6.94
N THR A 19 -2.13 19.44 -6.26
CA THR A 19 -3.48 18.89 -6.19
C THR A 19 -4.23 19.30 -4.93
N ASN A 20 -3.66 20.19 -4.10
CA ASN A 20 -4.22 20.66 -2.84
C ASN A 20 -4.50 19.52 -1.84
N GLY A 21 -3.52 18.64 -1.63
CA GLY A 21 -3.64 17.52 -0.69
C GLY A 21 -4.37 16.31 -1.26
N ASN A 22 -4.54 16.24 -2.59
CA ASN A 22 -5.33 15.23 -3.27
C ASN A 22 -4.45 14.27 -4.10
N SER A 23 -3.19 14.06 -3.66
CA SER A 23 -2.22 13.22 -4.37
C SER A 23 -2.67 11.77 -4.48
N LEU A 24 -3.10 11.15 -3.39
CA LEU A 24 -3.47 9.73 -3.36
C LEU A 24 -4.63 9.43 -4.33
N VAL A 25 -5.71 10.21 -4.26
CA VAL A 25 -6.84 10.05 -5.19
C VAL A 25 -6.41 10.27 -6.63
N SER A 26 -5.71 11.38 -6.90
CA SER A 26 -5.36 11.77 -8.28
C SER A 26 -4.38 10.79 -8.94
N LEU A 27 -3.37 10.33 -8.19
CA LEU A 27 -2.38 9.37 -8.65
C LEU A 27 -3.00 7.99 -8.85
N THR A 28 -3.71 7.47 -7.85
CA THR A 28 -4.28 6.11 -7.92
C THR A 28 -5.37 6.01 -8.98
N PHE A 29 -6.24 7.02 -9.12
CA PHE A 29 -7.22 7.05 -10.22
C PHE A 29 -6.54 7.05 -11.59
N HIS A 30 -5.47 7.82 -11.75
CA HIS A 30 -4.67 7.82 -12.98
C HIS A 30 -4.05 6.45 -13.26
N LEU A 31 -3.50 5.78 -12.24
CA LEU A 31 -2.92 4.44 -12.40
C LEU A 31 -3.98 3.38 -12.75
N PHE A 32 -5.17 3.45 -12.17
CA PHE A 32 -6.29 2.58 -12.55
C PHE A 32 -6.65 2.72 -14.03
N ASN A 33 -6.62 3.95 -14.56
CA ASN A 33 -6.82 4.19 -15.98
C ASN A 33 -5.62 3.73 -16.83
N LEU A 34 -4.39 4.04 -16.40
CA LEU A 34 -3.16 3.69 -17.11
C LEU A 34 -2.99 2.18 -17.31
N HIS A 35 -3.35 1.39 -16.30
CA HIS A 35 -3.31 -0.07 -16.34
C HIS A 35 -4.59 -0.71 -16.94
N GLY A 36 -5.54 0.09 -17.44
CA GLY A 36 -6.77 -0.41 -18.05
C GLY A 36 -7.74 -1.10 -17.08
N LEU A 37 -7.57 -0.93 -15.76
CA LEU A 37 -8.35 -1.65 -14.74
C LEU A 37 -9.82 -1.25 -14.75
N ILE A 38 -10.11 0.01 -15.07
CA ILE A 38 -11.49 0.52 -15.14
C ILE A 38 -12.28 -0.25 -16.20
N GLU A 39 -11.72 -0.41 -17.40
CA GLU A 39 -12.37 -1.14 -18.49
C GLU A 39 -12.40 -2.64 -18.20
N HIS A 40 -11.27 -3.22 -17.82
CA HIS A 40 -11.14 -4.66 -17.59
C HIS A 40 -12.13 -5.19 -16.54
N PHE A 41 -12.30 -4.46 -15.43
CA PHE A 41 -13.20 -4.84 -14.33
C PHE A 41 -14.56 -4.15 -14.37
N GLN A 42 -14.85 -3.37 -15.42
CA GLN A 42 -16.11 -2.64 -15.61
C GLN A 42 -16.45 -1.75 -14.40
N LEU A 43 -15.46 -0.99 -13.93
CA LEU A 43 -15.59 -0.18 -12.72
C LEU A 43 -16.40 1.09 -12.98
N ASP A 44 -17.36 1.35 -12.10
CA ASP A 44 -18.04 2.65 -12.03
C ASP A 44 -17.04 3.71 -11.53
N THR A 45 -16.71 4.68 -12.39
CA THR A 45 -15.71 5.72 -12.10
C THR A 45 -16.14 6.65 -10.96
N MET A 46 -17.44 6.83 -10.73
CA MET A 46 -17.95 7.59 -9.59
C MET A 46 -17.75 6.84 -8.29
N LYS A 47 -17.98 5.52 -8.28
CA LYS A 47 -17.68 4.67 -7.13
C LYS A 47 -16.18 4.56 -6.88
N LEU A 48 -15.37 4.45 -7.94
CA LEU A 48 -13.91 4.42 -7.81
C LEU A 48 -13.39 5.70 -7.16
N ARG A 49 -13.83 6.87 -7.65
CA ARG A 49 -13.47 8.16 -7.04
C ARG A 49 -13.91 8.23 -5.58
N ARG A 50 -15.14 7.80 -5.25
CA ARG A 50 -15.63 7.78 -3.86
C ARG A 50 -14.79 6.87 -2.97
N PHE A 51 -14.48 5.66 -3.42
CA PHE A 51 -13.60 4.74 -2.71
C PHE A 51 -12.23 5.38 -2.41
N LEU A 52 -11.58 5.96 -3.42
CA LEU A 52 -10.27 6.59 -3.25
C LEU A 52 -10.33 7.81 -2.32
N VAL A 53 -11.42 8.60 -2.36
CA VAL A 53 -11.62 9.72 -1.42
C VAL A 53 -11.79 9.21 0.01
N MET A 54 -12.60 8.17 0.23
CA MET A 54 -12.73 7.57 1.57
C MET A 54 -11.38 7.09 2.08
N VAL A 55 -10.58 6.42 1.24
CA VAL A 55 -9.23 5.99 1.59
C VAL A 55 -8.35 7.18 1.98
N GLN A 56 -8.33 8.25 1.18
CA GLN A 56 -7.48 9.42 1.43
C GLN A 56 -7.86 10.15 2.72
N GLU A 57 -9.15 10.35 2.98
CA GLU A 57 -9.62 11.09 4.14
C GLU A 57 -9.52 10.29 5.46
N ASP A 58 -9.47 8.95 5.39
CA ASP A 58 -9.20 8.08 6.54
C ASP A 58 -7.70 8.02 6.92
N TYR A 59 -6.81 8.67 6.15
CA TYR A 59 -5.46 8.95 6.63
C TYR A 59 -5.43 10.21 7.49
N HIS A 60 -4.76 10.10 8.63
CA HIS A 60 -4.50 11.20 9.54
C HIS A 60 -3.50 12.21 8.96
N SER A 61 -4.01 13.26 8.31
CA SER A 61 -3.20 14.34 7.73
C SER A 61 -2.28 15.07 8.72
N GLN A 62 -2.57 14.97 10.03
CA GLN A 62 -1.74 15.51 11.10
C GLN A 62 -0.49 14.67 11.42
N ASN A 63 -0.44 13.39 11.00
CA ASN A 63 0.75 12.56 11.18
C ASN A 63 1.86 13.09 10.25
N PRO A 64 3.07 13.38 10.76
CA PRO A 64 4.17 13.89 9.93
C PRO A 64 4.54 12.96 8.76
N TYR A 65 4.52 11.64 8.99
CA TYR A 65 4.91 10.59 8.05
C TYR A 65 3.74 9.71 7.60
N HIS A 66 3.07 8.99 8.51
CA HIS A 66 2.03 8.01 8.15
C HIS A 66 0.69 8.71 7.82
N ASN A 67 0.65 9.32 6.63
CA ASN A 67 -0.49 10.07 6.06
C ASN A 67 -0.71 9.70 4.57
N ALA A 68 -1.72 10.30 3.93
CA ALA A 68 -2.07 9.97 2.54
C ALA A 68 -0.95 10.24 1.52
N VAL A 69 -0.01 11.15 1.80
CA VAL A 69 1.13 11.42 0.90
C VAL A 69 2.12 10.26 0.91
N HIS A 70 2.36 9.65 2.09
CA HIS A 70 3.14 8.40 2.19
C HIS A 70 2.47 7.28 1.41
N ALA A 71 1.16 7.07 1.61
CA ALA A 71 0.41 6.08 0.84
C ALA A 71 0.50 6.31 -0.68
N ALA A 72 0.49 7.58 -1.11
CA ALA A 72 0.64 7.94 -2.53
C ALA A 72 2.06 7.66 -3.05
N ASP A 73 3.09 7.87 -2.23
CA ASP A 73 4.49 7.52 -2.54
C ASP A 73 4.69 6.02 -2.70
N VAL A 74 4.17 5.23 -1.75
CA VAL A 74 4.21 3.76 -1.79
C VAL A 74 3.45 3.23 -3.00
N THR A 75 2.29 3.78 -3.32
CA THR A 75 1.52 3.42 -4.53
C THR A 75 2.31 3.73 -5.81
N GLN A 76 3.02 4.86 -5.86
CA GLN A 76 3.86 5.22 -7.00
C GLN A 76 5.11 4.34 -7.12
N ALA A 77 5.75 3.97 -6.01
CA ALA A 77 6.86 3.03 -5.99
C ALA A 77 6.40 1.63 -6.42
N MET A 78 5.25 1.16 -5.91
CA MET A 78 4.64 -0.10 -6.31
C MET A 78 4.37 -0.13 -7.81
N HIS A 79 3.84 0.97 -8.39
CA HIS A 79 3.70 1.09 -9.83
C HIS A 79 5.03 0.92 -10.59
N CYS A 80 6.12 1.49 -10.10
CA CYS A 80 7.43 1.31 -10.72
C CYS A 80 7.87 -0.17 -10.68
N TYR A 81 7.67 -0.86 -9.56
CA TYR A 81 7.99 -2.29 -9.46
C TYR A 81 7.12 -3.16 -10.37
N LEU A 82 5.82 -2.87 -10.49
CA LEU A 82 4.93 -3.59 -11.41
C LEU A 82 5.35 -3.45 -12.89
N LYS A 83 6.16 -2.44 -13.23
CA LYS A 83 6.73 -2.24 -14.56
C LYS A 83 8.07 -2.95 -14.79
N GLU A 84 8.67 -3.55 -13.76
CA GLU A 84 9.91 -4.31 -13.94
C GLU A 84 9.67 -5.50 -14.87
N PRO A 85 10.56 -5.80 -15.84
CA PRO A 85 10.28 -6.73 -16.94
C PRO A 85 9.70 -8.07 -16.50
N LYS A 86 10.36 -8.74 -15.53
CA LYS A 86 9.92 -10.03 -14.99
C LYS A 86 8.50 -10.00 -14.42
N LEU A 87 8.13 -8.90 -13.77
CA LEU A 87 6.79 -8.73 -13.21
C LEU A 87 5.79 -8.37 -14.29
N SER A 88 6.08 -7.37 -15.11
CA SER A 88 5.15 -6.88 -16.12
C SER A 88 4.71 -7.95 -17.15
N GLU A 89 5.56 -8.96 -17.40
CA GLU A 89 5.27 -10.05 -18.32
C GLU A 89 4.38 -11.16 -17.71
N SER A 90 4.31 -11.25 -16.36
CA SER A 90 3.64 -12.35 -15.65
C SER A 90 2.39 -11.91 -14.86
N LEU A 91 2.22 -10.61 -14.63
CA LEU A 91 1.13 -10.06 -13.84
C LEU A 91 -0.20 -10.06 -14.61
N THR A 92 -1.25 -10.49 -13.94
CA THR A 92 -2.63 -10.32 -14.42
C THR A 92 -3.17 -8.95 -14.03
N PRO A 93 -4.25 -8.46 -14.70
CA PRO A 93 -4.95 -7.25 -14.25
C PRO A 93 -5.45 -7.34 -12.80
N TRP A 94 -5.74 -8.56 -12.32
CA TRP A 94 -6.13 -8.81 -10.93
C TRP A 94 -4.98 -8.52 -9.97
N ASP A 95 -3.79 -9.02 -10.28
CA ASP A 95 -2.58 -8.79 -9.47
C ASP A 95 -2.26 -7.29 -9.36
N VAL A 96 -2.36 -6.56 -10.47
CA VAL A 96 -2.15 -5.09 -10.51
C VAL A 96 -3.21 -4.36 -9.70
N LEU A 97 -4.49 -4.75 -9.83
CA LEU A 97 -5.59 -4.17 -9.07
C LEU A 97 -5.36 -4.30 -7.56
N LEU A 98 -5.09 -5.52 -7.09
CA LEU A 98 -4.87 -5.79 -5.66
C LEU A 98 -3.63 -5.06 -5.14
N SER A 99 -2.55 -5.04 -5.92
CA SER A 99 -1.30 -4.35 -5.56
C SER A 99 -1.48 -2.85 -5.35
N LEU A 100 -2.22 -2.19 -6.25
CA LEU A 100 -2.47 -0.75 -6.14
C LEU A 100 -3.40 -0.42 -4.97
N ILE A 101 -4.43 -1.25 -4.73
CA ILE A 101 -5.32 -1.06 -3.58
C ILE A 101 -4.55 -1.27 -2.28
N ALA A 102 -3.80 -2.37 -2.15
CA ALA A 102 -3.02 -2.67 -0.97
C ALA A 102 -2.01 -1.56 -0.67
N ALA A 103 -1.27 -1.07 -1.69
CA ALA A 103 -0.34 0.05 -1.51
C ALA A 103 -1.04 1.33 -1.03
N ALA A 104 -2.21 1.66 -1.59
CA ALA A 104 -2.96 2.84 -1.20
C ALA A 104 -3.54 2.74 0.23
N THR A 105 -3.78 1.54 0.74
CA THR A 105 -4.44 1.31 2.04
C THR A 105 -3.56 0.67 3.11
N HIS A 106 -2.26 0.45 2.85
CA HIS A 106 -1.41 -0.34 3.76
C HIS A 106 -1.23 0.28 5.15
N ASP A 107 -1.39 1.62 5.27
CA ASP A 107 -1.29 2.40 6.51
C ASP A 107 -2.60 3.12 6.86
N LEU A 108 -3.73 2.64 6.34
CA LEU A 108 -5.03 3.31 6.50
C LEU A 108 -5.41 3.48 7.98
N ASP A 109 -5.80 4.68 8.40
CA ASP A 109 -6.12 5.02 9.80
C ASP A 109 -4.94 4.75 10.78
N HIS A 110 -3.69 4.96 10.32
CA HIS A 110 -2.53 4.84 11.19
C HIS A 110 -2.54 5.91 12.31
N PRO A 111 -2.39 5.52 13.59
CA PRO A 111 -2.57 6.43 14.74
C PRO A 111 -1.35 7.32 15.03
N GLY A 112 -0.29 7.23 14.23
CA GLY A 112 0.96 7.96 14.44
C GLY A 112 1.84 7.38 15.56
N VAL A 113 1.53 6.16 16.01
CA VAL A 113 2.26 5.44 17.07
C VAL A 113 2.43 3.97 16.70
N ASN A 114 3.50 3.36 17.19
CA ASN A 114 3.89 2.00 16.86
C ASN A 114 3.16 0.93 17.70
N GLN A 115 3.21 -0.34 17.24
CA GLN A 115 2.61 -1.47 17.94
C GLN A 115 3.05 -1.61 19.42
N PRO A 116 4.35 -1.55 19.79
CA PRO A 116 4.75 -1.58 21.19
C PRO A 116 4.07 -0.50 22.05
N PHE A 117 3.83 0.69 21.49
CA PHE A 117 3.08 1.74 22.18
C PHE A 117 1.62 1.35 22.41
N LEU A 118 0.92 0.85 21.39
CA LEU A 118 -0.47 0.41 21.52
C LEU A 118 -0.64 -0.69 22.57
N ILE A 119 0.30 -1.63 22.63
CA ILE A 119 0.31 -2.73 23.60
C ILE A 119 0.52 -2.19 25.02
N LYS A 120 1.56 -1.36 25.25
CA LYS A 120 1.89 -0.87 26.60
C LYS A 120 0.80 0.04 27.19
N THR A 121 0.04 0.73 26.34
CA THR A 121 -1.06 1.61 26.77
C THR A 121 -2.42 0.90 26.82
N ASN A 122 -2.47 -0.42 26.60
CA ASN A 122 -3.72 -1.20 26.52
C ASN A 122 -4.74 -0.60 25.55
N HIS A 123 -4.27 -0.10 24.40
CA HIS A 123 -5.16 0.42 23.37
C HIS A 123 -6.08 -0.70 22.87
N TYR A 124 -7.35 -0.38 22.56
CA TYR A 124 -8.34 -1.41 22.20
C TYR A 124 -7.93 -2.24 20.97
N LEU A 125 -7.18 -1.65 20.03
CA LEU A 125 -6.63 -2.35 18.87
C LEU A 125 -5.67 -3.49 19.26
N ALA A 126 -4.85 -3.29 20.30
CA ALA A 126 -3.94 -4.33 20.78
C ALA A 126 -4.72 -5.53 21.32
N THR A 127 -5.83 -5.27 22.03
CA THR A 127 -6.77 -6.31 22.49
C THR A 127 -7.47 -6.99 21.32
N LEU A 128 -7.98 -6.22 20.36
CA LEU A 128 -8.72 -6.71 19.19
C LEU A 128 -7.88 -7.68 18.35
N TYR A 129 -6.61 -7.34 18.12
CA TYR A 129 -5.67 -8.10 17.30
C TYR A 129 -4.68 -8.94 18.12
N LYS A 130 -4.93 -9.12 19.42
CA LYS A 130 -4.17 -10.01 20.31
C LYS A 130 -2.65 -9.79 20.21
N ASN A 131 -2.22 -8.53 20.22
CA ASN A 131 -0.81 -8.11 20.17
C ASN A 131 -0.01 -8.63 18.95
N THR A 132 -0.67 -9.04 17.86
CA THR A 132 0.00 -9.58 16.66
C THR A 132 -0.36 -8.73 15.45
N SER A 133 0.64 -8.12 14.80
CA SER A 133 0.49 -7.21 13.65
C SER A 133 -0.69 -6.26 13.83
N VAL A 134 -0.70 -5.56 14.97
CA VAL A 134 -1.85 -4.80 15.47
C VAL A 134 -2.22 -3.69 14.49
N LEU A 135 -1.22 -3.03 13.93
CA LEU A 135 -1.40 -1.93 12.98
C LEU A 135 -1.82 -2.49 11.61
N GLU A 136 -1.11 -3.49 11.10
CA GLU A 136 -1.35 -4.02 9.76
C GLU A 136 -2.72 -4.72 9.67
N ASN A 137 -3.15 -5.40 10.73
CA ASN A 137 -4.52 -5.90 10.82
C ASN A 137 -5.54 -4.75 10.85
N HIS A 138 -5.26 -3.66 11.57
CA HIS A 138 -6.14 -2.49 11.59
C HIS A 138 -6.31 -1.90 10.19
N HIS A 139 -5.20 -1.60 9.50
CA HIS A 139 -5.18 -1.08 8.14
C HIS A 139 -5.95 -1.98 7.18
N TRP A 140 -5.71 -3.29 7.25
CA TRP A 140 -6.43 -4.27 6.45
C TRP A 140 -7.94 -4.27 6.72
N ARG A 141 -8.36 -4.33 7.99
CA ARG A 141 -9.80 -4.38 8.32
C ARG A 141 -10.51 -3.07 7.95
N SER A 142 -9.85 -1.93 8.10
CA SER A 142 -10.35 -0.62 7.64
C SER A 142 -10.50 -0.61 6.11
N ALA A 143 -9.51 -1.10 5.36
CA ALA A 143 -9.57 -1.20 3.91
C ALA A 143 -10.74 -2.08 3.44
N VAL A 144 -10.97 -3.23 4.10
CA VAL A 144 -12.13 -4.10 3.86
C VAL A 144 -13.45 -3.36 4.13
N GLY A 145 -13.52 -2.54 5.18
CA GLY A 145 -14.67 -1.69 5.47
C GLY A 145 -15.01 -0.77 4.29
N LEU A 146 -14.02 0.00 3.82
CA LEU A 146 -14.19 0.94 2.70
C LEU A 146 -14.49 0.25 1.37
N LEU A 147 -13.90 -0.92 1.11
CA LEU A 147 -14.20 -1.73 -0.08
C LEU A 147 -15.67 -2.14 -0.11
N ARG A 148 -16.22 -2.56 1.03
CA ARG A 148 -17.63 -2.95 1.16
C ARG A 148 -18.56 -1.74 1.08
N GLU A 149 -18.25 -0.67 1.79
CA GLU A 149 -19.07 0.56 1.83
C GLU A 149 -19.15 1.24 0.47
N SER A 150 -18.04 1.30 -0.28
CA SER A 150 -18.01 1.91 -1.61
C SER A 150 -18.92 1.21 -2.62
N GLY A 151 -19.16 -0.10 -2.43
CA GLY A 151 -19.82 -0.96 -3.41
C GLY A 151 -19.11 -0.96 -4.77
N LEU A 152 -17.81 -0.66 -4.82
CA LEU A 152 -17.00 -0.56 -6.04
C LEU A 152 -16.99 -1.88 -6.83
N PHE A 153 -16.91 -2.99 -6.12
CA PHE A 153 -16.88 -4.35 -6.69
C PHE A 153 -18.20 -5.12 -6.46
N ALA A 154 -19.30 -4.42 -6.16
CA ALA A 154 -20.57 -5.07 -5.81
C ALA A 154 -21.18 -5.93 -6.93
N HIS A 155 -20.77 -5.71 -8.18
CA HIS A 155 -21.15 -6.53 -9.36
C HIS A 155 -20.36 -7.83 -9.47
N MET A 156 -19.24 -7.98 -8.76
CA MET A 156 -18.46 -9.22 -8.72
C MET A 156 -19.09 -10.26 -7.79
N SER A 157 -18.77 -11.53 -8.00
CA SER A 157 -19.20 -12.62 -7.12
C SER A 157 -18.73 -12.39 -5.68
N LEU A 158 -19.47 -12.95 -4.71
CA LEU A 158 -19.06 -12.91 -3.31
C LEU A 158 -17.70 -13.58 -3.10
N GLU A 159 -17.45 -14.69 -3.79
CA GLU A 159 -16.18 -15.42 -3.76
C GLU A 159 -15.01 -14.54 -4.20
N ASN A 160 -15.12 -13.81 -5.32
CA ASN A 160 -14.07 -12.92 -5.78
C ASN A 160 -13.83 -11.76 -4.81
N ARG A 161 -14.89 -11.22 -4.19
CA ARG A 161 -14.74 -10.16 -3.17
C ARG A 161 -14.04 -10.69 -1.92
N GLN A 162 -14.38 -11.88 -1.45
CA GLN A 162 -13.71 -12.51 -0.31
C GLN A 162 -12.25 -12.83 -0.61
N LEU A 163 -11.96 -13.30 -1.82
CA LEU A 163 -10.59 -13.54 -2.29
C LEU A 163 -9.78 -12.24 -2.33
N MET A 164 -10.36 -11.16 -2.88
CA MET A 164 -9.77 -9.82 -2.89
C MET A 164 -9.46 -9.34 -1.47
N GLU A 165 -10.42 -9.45 -0.55
CA GLU A 165 -10.21 -9.07 0.86
C GLU A 165 -9.06 -9.86 1.50
N SER A 166 -8.95 -11.17 1.22
CA SER A 166 -7.87 -12.02 1.73
C SER A 166 -6.51 -11.61 1.15
N GLN A 167 -6.40 -11.50 -0.17
CA GLN A 167 -5.13 -11.23 -0.84
C GLN A 167 -4.62 -9.81 -0.58
N ILE A 168 -5.52 -8.82 -0.43
CA ILE A 168 -5.12 -7.48 0.05
C ILE A 168 -4.61 -7.58 1.50
N GLY A 169 -5.24 -8.39 2.34
CA GLY A 169 -4.78 -8.65 3.70
C GLY A 169 -3.37 -9.25 3.73
N ASP A 170 -3.10 -10.25 2.89
CA ASP A 170 -1.79 -10.88 2.78
C ASP A 170 -0.70 -9.89 2.33
N LEU A 171 -1.02 -8.98 1.42
CA LEU A 171 -0.13 -7.88 1.00
C LEU A 171 0.15 -6.90 2.14
N ILE A 172 -0.89 -6.42 2.83
CA ILE A 172 -0.75 -5.44 3.92
C ILE A 172 -0.03 -6.07 5.12
N LEU A 173 -0.37 -7.29 5.53
CA LEU A 173 0.31 -7.97 6.64
C LEU A 173 1.80 -8.19 6.38
N ALA A 174 2.21 -8.30 5.12
CA ALA A 174 3.62 -8.39 4.78
C ALA A 174 4.40 -7.10 5.09
N THR A 175 3.76 -5.93 5.22
CA THR A 175 4.44 -4.67 5.57
C THR A 175 4.84 -4.59 7.04
N ASP A 176 4.36 -5.50 7.91
CA ASP A 176 4.80 -5.60 9.31
C ASP A 176 6.33 -5.76 9.35
N ILE A 177 6.99 -4.68 9.78
CA ILE A 177 8.45 -4.60 9.79
C ILE A 177 9.06 -5.58 10.79
N SER A 178 8.31 -5.97 11.84
CA SER A 178 8.77 -6.95 12.82
C SER A 178 8.93 -8.35 12.22
N GLN A 179 8.22 -8.65 11.12
CA GLN A 179 8.30 -9.91 10.39
C GLN A 179 9.29 -9.88 9.22
N GLN A 180 10.01 -8.78 8.98
CA GLN A 180 10.90 -8.63 7.82
C GLN A 180 11.92 -9.78 7.68
N ASN A 181 12.47 -10.27 8.79
CA ASN A 181 13.45 -11.37 8.76
C ASN A 181 12.87 -12.68 8.20
N GLU A 182 11.60 -12.97 8.48
CA GLU A 182 10.91 -14.16 7.98
C GLU A 182 10.74 -14.07 6.46
N TYR A 183 10.14 -12.99 5.97
CA TYR A 183 9.96 -12.72 4.55
C TYR A 183 11.28 -12.72 3.77
N LEU A 184 12.32 -12.05 4.30
CA LEU A 184 13.64 -12.01 3.64
C LEU A 184 14.32 -13.39 3.62
N SER A 185 14.22 -14.17 4.69
CA SER A 185 14.80 -15.52 4.74
C SER A 185 14.13 -16.43 3.72
N MET A 186 12.80 -16.38 3.64
CA MET A 186 12.02 -17.13 2.65
C MET A 186 12.38 -16.69 1.23
N PHE A 187 12.44 -15.38 0.97
CA PHE A 187 12.80 -14.86 -0.35
C PHE A 187 14.22 -15.26 -0.78
N ARG A 188 15.21 -15.15 0.12
CA ARG A 188 16.59 -15.61 -0.14
C ARG A 188 16.64 -17.10 -0.45
N SER A 189 15.93 -17.91 0.33
CA SER A 189 15.89 -19.37 0.09
C SER A 189 15.33 -19.71 -1.29
N HIS A 190 14.29 -19.00 -1.72
CA HIS A 190 13.72 -19.14 -3.06
C HIS A 190 14.68 -18.68 -4.17
N LEU A 191 15.40 -17.58 -3.95
CA LEU A 191 16.43 -17.12 -4.90
C LEU A 191 17.60 -18.10 -5.01
N ASP A 192 18.07 -18.65 -3.89
CA ASP A 192 19.17 -19.62 -3.84
C ASP A 192 18.79 -20.94 -4.53
N ARG A 193 17.54 -21.38 -4.37
CA ARG A 193 17.00 -22.58 -5.04
C ARG A 193 16.66 -22.34 -6.51
N GLY A 194 16.43 -21.08 -6.91
CA GLY A 194 15.98 -20.73 -8.27
C GLY A 194 14.61 -21.32 -8.62
N ASP A 195 13.74 -21.49 -7.62
CA ASP A 195 12.44 -22.19 -7.75
C ASP A 195 11.23 -21.25 -7.90
N LEU A 196 11.46 -19.93 -7.94
CA LEU A 196 10.40 -18.94 -8.20
C LEU A 196 9.85 -19.07 -9.62
N CYS A 197 8.58 -19.42 -9.70
CA CYS A 197 7.82 -19.54 -10.94
C CYS A 197 6.73 -18.46 -10.98
N LEU A 198 6.90 -17.41 -11.78
CA LEU A 198 5.96 -16.29 -11.80
C LEU A 198 4.61 -16.61 -12.46
N GLU A 199 4.51 -17.72 -13.18
CA GLU A 199 3.22 -18.26 -13.65
C GLU A 199 2.38 -18.83 -12.48
N ASP A 200 3.05 -19.32 -11.42
CA ASP A 200 2.38 -19.76 -10.20
C ASP A 200 1.84 -18.57 -9.41
N ALA A 201 0.54 -18.60 -9.09
CA ALA A 201 -0.14 -17.50 -8.43
C ALA A 201 0.41 -17.24 -7.01
N ASN A 202 0.84 -18.27 -6.27
CA ASN A 202 1.35 -18.10 -4.92
C ASN A 202 2.76 -17.48 -4.95
N HIS A 203 3.63 -17.95 -5.84
CA HIS A 203 4.95 -17.34 -6.04
C HIS A 203 4.82 -15.89 -6.52
N ARG A 204 3.94 -15.61 -7.48
CA ARG A 204 3.70 -14.23 -7.95
C ARG A 204 3.17 -13.34 -6.83
N HIS A 205 2.20 -13.83 -6.05
CA HIS A 205 1.68 -13.10 -4.89
C HIS A 205 2.76 -12.83 -3.84
N PHE A 206 3.62 -13.81 -3.54
CA PHE A 206 4.75 -13.64 -2.63
C PHE A 206 5.73 -12.57 -3.13
N ILE A 207 6.01 -12.52 -4.44
CA ILE A 207 6.85 -11.45 -5.00
C ILE A 207 6.17 -10.08 -4.88
N LEU A 208 4.85 -10.00 -5.01
CA LEU A 208 4.12 -8.75 -4.78
C LEU A 208 4.15 -8.31 -3.32
N GLN A 209 4.11 -9.24 -2.35
CA GLN A 209 4.37 -8.93 -0.95
C GLN A 209 5.78 -8.34 -0.78
N MET A 210 6.80 -8.94 -1.39
CA MET A 210 8.16 -8.39 -1.36
C MET A 210 8.27 -7.02 -2.04
N ALA A 211 7.56 -6.80 -3.16
CA ALA A 211 7.54 -5.52 -3.85
C ALA A 211 6.86 -4.42 -3.02
N LEU A 212 5.77 -4.73 -2.33
CA LEU A 212 5.09 -3.78 -1.44
C LEU A 212 5.98 -3.46 -0.22
N LYS A 213 6.66 -4.46 0.37
CA LYS A 213 7.67 -4.22 1.41
C LYS A 213 8.77 -3.29 0.92
N CYS A 214 9.29 -3.51 -0.29
CA CYS A 214 10.28 -2.62 -0.89
C CYS A 214 9.73 -1.20 -1.04
N ALA A 215 8.49 -1.05 -1.51
CA ALA A 215 7.85 0.24 -1.76
C ALA A 215 7.66 1.04 -0.46
N ASP A 216 7.23 0.37 0.60
CA ASP A 216 7.00 0.97 1.92
C ASP A 216 8.27 1.58 2.53
N ILE A 217 9.41 0.88 2.44
CA ILE A 217 10.69 1.36 2.99
C ILE A 217 11.63 1.96 1.93
N CYS A 218 11.12 2.37 0.77
CA CYS A 218 11.97 2.83 -0.34
C CYS A 218 12.49 4.26 -0.20
N ASN A 219 12.11 5.03 0.84
CA ASN A 219 12.51 6.44 0.92
C ASN A 219 14.03 6.66 0.85
N PRO A 220 14.89 5.85 1.49
CA PRO A 220 16.36 5.95 1.34
C PRO A 220 16.88 5.63 -0.07
N CYS A 221 16.07 4.97 -0.90
CA CYS A 221 16.38 4.64 -2.29
C CYS A 221 15.94 5.73 -3.28
N ARG A 222 15.27 6.79 -2.82
CA ARG A 222 14.92 7.97 -3.64
C ARG A 222 16.13 8.89 -3.79
N THR A 223 16.00 9.94 -4.62
CA THR A 223 17.00 11.02 -4.65
C THR A 223 17.17 11.63 -3.26
N TRP A 224 18.37 12.19 -3.00
CA TRP A 224 18.70 12.77 -1.71
C TRP A 224 17.67 13.80 -1.22
N GLU A 225 17.14 14.62 -2.12
CA GLU A 225 16.17 15.67 -1.82
C GLU A 225 14.84 15.10 -1.29
N LEU A 226 14.38 13.98 -1.85
CA LEU A 226 13.15 13.30 -1.41
C LEU A 226 13.42 12.49 -0.13
N SER A 227 14.53 11.74 -0.12
CA SER A 227 14.95 10.91 1.01
C SER A 227 15.13 11.73 2.30
N LYS A 228 15.73 12.92 2.18
CA LYS A 228 15.89 13.85 3.31
C LYS A 228 14.55 14.28 3.90
N GLN A 229 13.59 14.69 3.06
CA GLN A 229 12.26 15.11 3.53
C GLN A 229 11.53 13.97 4.26
N TRP A 230 11.59 12.75 3.72
CA TRP A 230 11.01 11.58 4.39
C TRP A 230 11.70 11.27 5.71
N SER A 231 13.03 11.34 5.75
CA SER A 231 13.82 11.12 6.98
C SER A 231 13.47 12.12 8.08
N GLU A 232 13.28 13.40 7.73
CA GLU A 232 12.86 14.44 8.67
C GLU A 232 11.45 14.15 9.22
N LYS A 233 10.50 13.77 8.34
CA LYS A 233 9.11 13.45 8.70
C LYS A 233 8.97 12.23 9.61
N VAL A 234 9.61 11.11 9.25
CA VAL A 234 9.55 9.88 10.06
C VAL A 234 10.18 10.09 11.44
N THR A 235 11.26 10.88 11.49
CA THR A 235 11.93 11.23 12.75
C THR A 235 11.04 12.15 13.61
N GLU A 236 10.36 13.12 13.01
CA GLU A 236 9.42 14.00 13.71
C GLU A 236 8.30 13.19 14.37
N GLU A 237 7.73 12.22 13.66
CA GLU A 237 6.67 11.37 14.18
C GLU A 237 7.16 10.49 15.33
N PHE A 238 8.34 9.87 15.20
CA PHE A 238 8.97 9.13 16.29
C PHE A 238 9.25 9.99 17.52
N PHE A 239 9.71 11.24 17.34
CA PHE A 239 9.90 12.17 18.44
C PHE A 239 8.57 12.62 19.06
N HIS A 240 7.50 12.71 18.29
CA HIS A 240 6.17 13.03 18.83
C HIS A 240 5.68 11.92 19.77
N GLN A 241 5.82 10.64 19.39
CA GLN A 241 5.47 9.51 20.27
C GLN A 241 6.29 9.47 21.57
N GLY A 242 7.53 9.94 21.54
CA GLY A 242 8.44 9.93 22.70
C GLY A 242 8.17 11.02 23.74
N LYS A 243 7.34 12.03 23.40
CA LYS A 243 6.93 13.10 24.32
C LYS A 243 5.81 12.65 25.25
#